data_AF-A0A925SF49-F1
#
_entry.id   AF-A0A925SF49-F1
#
_cell.length_a   1.000
_cell.length_b   1.000
_cell.length_c   1.000
_cell.angle_alpha   90.00
_cell.angle_beta   90.00
_cell.angle_gamma   90.00
#
_symmetry.space_group_name_H-M   'P 1'
#
loop_
_entity.id
_entity.type
_entity.pdbx_description
1 polymer ?
#
loop_
_entity_poly.entity_id
_entity_poly.type
_entity_poly.pdbx_seq_one_letter_code
_entity_poly.pdbx_strand_id
1 'polypeptide(L)'
;MLATAAWVFQATFLPAPIELVVPSILLTGGIFLGFFEQTSMPIRSGPWIKRAVGLLLIGLAIWTVVPAPPEAQLPWQPYSDQALDQAREQKRTVLLYFHADWCGPCHVLERTTLSRRIVVDAARNFVALRADMTDRDSPAVQAIADKFGVVGLPAIIFFGADGEERRLLRVFGVESPDRFIKRLAAVQ
;
A
#
# COMPACT_ATOMS: atom_id res chain seq x y z
N MET A 1 2.30 -18.40 0.52
CA MET A 1 1.15 -18.65 1.40
C MET A 1 1.48 -18.52 2.89
N LEU A 2 2.59 -19.11 3.38
CA LEU A 2 2.98 -18.95 4.80
C LEU A 2 3.42 -17.51 5.14
N ALA A 3 4.14 -16.82 4.24
CA ALA A 3 4.58 -15.43 4.43
C ALA A 3 3.40 -14.44 4.57
N THR A 4 2.33 -14.63 3.79
CA THR A 4 1.15 -13.78 3.83
C THR A 4 0.33 -14.00 5.11
N ALA A 5 0.26 -15.24 5.60
CA ALA A 5 -0.47 -15.55 6.84
C ALA A 5 0.24 -15.02 8.09
N ALA A 6 1.57 -15.16 8.16
CA ALA A 6 2.38 -14.63 9.26
C ALA A 6 2.33 -13.09 9.32
N TRP A 7 2.46 -12.43 8.17
CA TRP A 7 2.43 -10.97 8.09
C TRP A 7 1.04 -10.39 8.41
N VAL A 8 -0.04 -11.01 7.93
CA VAL A 8 -1.42 -10.59 8.25
C VAL A 8 -1.73 -10.80 9.74
N PHE A 9 -1.26 -11.89 10.34
CA PHE A 9 -1.44 -12.13 11.78
C PHE A 9 -0.69 -11.08 12.62
N GLN A 10 0.55 -10.73 12.25
CA GLN A 10 1.31 -9.66 12.90
C GLN A 10 0.63 -8.29 12.76
N ALA A 11 0.32 -7.89 11.53
CA ALA A 11 -0.23 -6.55 11.23
C ALA A 11 -1.65 -6.32 11.78
N THR A 12 -2.39 -7.39 12.10
CA THR A 12 -3.78 -7.31 12.60
C THR A 12 -3.88 -7.42 14.12
N PHE A 13 -3.00 -8.20 14.77
CA PHE A 13 -3.15 -8.54 16.20
C PHE A 13 -2.04 -8.01 17.11
N LEU A 14 -0.92 -7.50 16.60
CA LEU A 14 0.17 -6.98 17.44
C LEU A 14 0.19 -5.44 17.47
N PRO A 15 0.25 -4.80 18.65
CA PRO A 15 0.40 -3.35 18.75
C PRO A 15 1.76 -2.91 18.17
N ALA A 16 1.78 -1.75 17.49
CA ALA A 16 2.91 -1.17 16.76
C ALA A 16 4.33 -1.31 17.39
N PRO A 17 4.54 -1.21 18.72
CA PRO A 17 5.88 -1.43 19.29
C PRO A 17 6.39 -2.88 19.14
N ILE A 18 5.52 -3.88 19.08
CA ILE A 18 5.94 -5.30 19.09
C ILE A 18 6.39 -5.76 17.68
N GLU A 19 5.88 -5.16 16.61
CA GLU A 19 6.32 -5.47 15.23
C GLU A 19 7.80 -5.14 15.00
N LEU A 20 8.35 -4.16 15.72
CA LEU A 20 9.77 -3.79 15.62
C LEU A 20 10.65 -4.60 16.58
N VAL A 21 10.11 -5.07 17.71
CA VAL A 21 10.88 -5.73 18.77
C VAL A 21 11.40 -7.10 18.32
N VAL A 22 10.56 -7.92 17.70
CA VAL A 22 10.95 -9.26 17.22
C VAL A 22 12.09 -9.23 16.20
N PRO A 23 12.03 -8.45 15.11
CA PRO A 23 13.13 -8.36 14.16
C PRO A 23 14.36 -7.68 14.77
N SER A 24 14.20 -6.75 15.72
CA SER A 24 15.34 -6.17 16.46
C SER A 24 16.07 -7.23 17.29
N ILE A 25 15.34 -8.10 18.01
CA ILE A 25 15.92 -9.21 18.77
C ILE A 25 16.63 -10.20 17.84
N LEU A 26 16.04 -10.52 16.69
CA LEU A 26 16.66 -11.43 15.71
C LEU A 26 17.91 -10.83 15.05
N LEU A 27 17.91 -9.53 14.75
CA LEU A 27 19.07 -8.82 14.21
C LEU A 27 20.19 -8.72 15.24
N THR A 28 19.88 -8.29 16.47
CA THR A 28 20.87 -8.20 17.55
C THR A 28 21.42 -9.57 17.91
N GLY A 29 20.57 -10.60 18.03
CA GLY A 29 20.99 -11.98 18.26
C GLY A 29 21.81 -12.57 17.11
N GLY A 30 21.41 -12.33 15.87
CA GLY A 30 22.15 -12.76 14.67
C GLY A 30 23.52 -12.10 14.54
N ILE A 31 23.63 -10.81 14.83
CA ILE A 31 24.90 -10.06 14.84
C ILE A 31 25.78 -10.52 16.01
N PHE A 32 25.21 -10.71 17.20
CA PHE A 32 25.96 -11.16 18.38
C PHE A 32 26.56 -12.55 18.18
N LEU A 33 25.75 -13.52 17.72
CA LEU A 33 26.18 -14.88 17.42
C LEU A 33 27.15 -14.95 16.22
N GLY A 34 26.93 -14.10 15.22
CA GLY A 34 27.72 -14.08 13.99
C GLY A 34 29.07 -13.38 14.12
N PHE A 35 29.19 -12.38 15.01
CA PHE A 35 30.34 -11.47 15.05
C PHE A 35 31.05 -11.38 16.41
N PHE A 36 30.32 -11.41 17.53
CA PHE A 36 30.89 -11.10 18.86
C PHE A 36 31.20 -12.32 19.72
N GLU A 37 30.46 -13.42 19.56
CA GLU A 37 30.65 -14.58 20.44
C GLU A 37 31.85 -15.45 20.00
N GLN A 38 33.04 -15.11 20.50
CA GLN A 38 34.32 -15.83 20.34
C GLN A 38 34.42 -17.12 21.19
N THR A 39 33.29 -17.76 21.53
CA THR A 39 33.32 -19.09 22.14
C THR A 39 34.01 -20.09 21.21
N SER A 40 35.18 -20.57 21.62
CA SER A 40 35.96 -21.59 20.92
C SER A 40 35.21 -22.92 20.93
N MET A 41 34.38 -23.17 19.92
CA MET A 41 33.80 -24.49 19.74
C MET A 41 34.94 -25.48 19.43
N PRO A 42 35.02 -26.64 20.08
CA PRO A 42 36.09 -27.62 19.92
C PRO A 42 36.06 -28.35 18.56
N ILE A 43 35.31 -27.83 17.58
CA ILE A 43 35.01 -28.45 16.29
C ILE A 43 35.62 -27.58 15.18
N ARG A 44 36.37 -28.21 14.26
CA ARG A 44 37.15 -27.54 13.18
C ARG A 44 36.31 -26.62 12.27
N SER A 45 35.01 -26.85 12.15
CA SER A 45 34.06 -26.05 11.35
C SER A 45 33.27 -25.00 12.16
N GLY A 46 33.53 -24.87 13.46
CA GLY A 46 32.84 -23.97 14.39
C GLY A 46 32.63 -22.52 13.90
N PRO A 47 33.65 -21.82 13.37
CA PRO A 47 33.47 -20.43 12.94
C PRO A 47 32.60 -20.28 11.67
N TRP A 48 32.53 -21.29 10.81
CA TRP A 48 31.67 -21.25 9.61
C TRP A 48 30.20 -21.48 9.96
N ILE A 49 29.92 -22.40 10.89
CA ILE A 49 28.57 -22.68 11.39
C ILE A 49 27.96 -21.43 12.05
N LYS A 50 28.74 -20.69 12.85
CA LYS A 50 28.27 -19.43 13.48
C LYS A 50 27.85 -18.38 12.46
N ARG A 51 28.63 -18.22 11.39
CA ARG A 51 28.31 -17.30 10.29
C ARG A 51 27.05 -17.74 9.55
N ALA A 52 26.89 -19.04 9.30
CA ALA A 52 25.68 -19.58 8.67
C ALA A 52 24.43 -19.36 9.53
N VAL A 53 24.51 -19.59 10.84
CA VAL A 53 23.41 -19.34 11.79
C VAL A 53 23.09 -17.85 11.88
N GLY A 54 24.11 -16.98 11.96
CA GLY A 54 23.92 -15.53 11.97
C GLY A 54 23.25 -15.01 10.70
N LEU A 55 23.71 -15.46 9.52
CA LEU A 55 23.09 -15.11 8.23
C LEU A 55 21.66 -15.64 8.12
N LEU A 56 21.38 -16.84 8.66
CA LEU A 56 20.05 -17.41 8.69
C LEU A 56 19.09 -16.58 9.57
N LEU A 57 19.53 -16.13 10.75
CA LEU A 57 18.73 -15.27 11.63
C LEU A 57 18.49 -13.89 11.02
N ILE A 58 19.49 -13.29 10.37
CA ILE A 58 19.34 -12.03 9.63
C ILE A 58 18.36 -12.21 8.47
N GLY A 59 18.49 -13.30 7.70
CA GLY A 59 17.57 -13.62 6.61
C GLY A 59 16.12 -13.81 7.10
N LEU A 60 15.94 -14.49 8.24
CA LEU A 60 14.63 -14.66 8.87
C LEU A 60 14.05 -13.33 9.37
N ALA A 61 14.88 -12.48 9.97
CA ALA A 61 14.46 -11.14 10.41
C ALA A 61 14.00 -10.28 9.22
N ILE A 62 14.81 -10.24 8.15
CA ILE A 62 14.45 -9.53 6.91
C ILE A 62 13.15 -10.09 6.32
N TRP A 63 12.99 -11.42 6.29
CA TRP A 63 11.80 -12.07 5.78
C TRP A 63 10.51 -11.69 6.55
N THR A 64 10.61 -11.43 7.85
CA THR A 64 9.46 -10.98 8.66
C THR A 64 9.10 -9.50 8.48
N VAL A 65 10.05 -8.67 8.06
CA VAL A 65 9.88 -7.19 7.99
C VAL A 65 9.56 -6.72 6.57
N VAL A 66 10.05 -7.42 5.55
CA VAL A 66 9.81 -7.02 4.15
C VAL A 66 8.33 -7.27 3.80
N PRO A 67 7.54 -6.21 3.49
CA PRO A 67 6.15 -6.39 3.09
C PRO A 67 6.09 -7.18 1.79
N ALA A 68 5.14 -8.12 1.69
CA ALA A 68 4.89 -8.82 0.44
C ALA A 68 4.57 -7.80 -0.67
N PRO A 69 5.09 -7.99 -1.90
CA PRO A 69 4.78 -7.10 -3.01
C PRO A 69 3.26 -7.10 -3.25
N PRO A 70 2.68 -5.97 -3.67
CA PRO A 70 1.26 -5.88 -3.97
C PRO A 70 0.88 -6.90 -5.06
N GLU A 71 -0.25 -7.56 -4.87
CA GLU A 71 -0.72 -8.65 -5.73
C GLU A 71 -0.94 -8.20 -7.18
N ALA A 72 -1.38 -6.96 -7.35
CA ALA A 72 -1.47 -6.23 -8.61
C ALA A 72 -1.40 -4.72 -8.33
N GLN A 73 -1.08 -3.92 -9.35
CA GLN A 73 -1.04 -2.46 -9.25
C GLN A 73 -1.81 -1.81 -10.40
N LEU A 74 -2.54 -0.73 -10.09
CA LEU A 74 -3.15 0.12 -11.10
C LEU A 74 -2.09 1.03 -11.73
N PRO A 75 -2.18 1.33 -13.04
CA PRO A 75 -1.29 2.25 -13.72
C PRO A 75 -1.65 3.70 -13.35
N TRP A 76 -1.33 4.10 -12.12
CA TRP A 76 -1.62 5.43 -11.59
C TRP A 76 -0.89 6.50 -12.39
N GLN A 77 -1.65 7.51 -12.82
CA GLN A 77 -1.12 8.72 -13.41
C GLN A 77 -1.38 9.90 -12.46
N PRO A 78 -0.46 10.86 -12.35
CA PRO A 78 -0.73 12.09 -11.60
C PRO A 78 -1.97 12.78 -12.14
N TYR A 79 -2.80 13.29 -11.24
CA TYR A 79 -3.94 14.10 -11.60
C TYR A 79 -3.48 15.43 -12.21
N SER A 80 -4.08 15.79 -13.33
CA SER A 80 -4.08 17.14 -13.89
C SER A 80 -5.42 17.38 -14.57
N ASP A 81 -5.81 18.64 -14.68
CA ASP A 81 -7.03 19.01 -15.41
C ASP A 81 -6.98 18.50 -16.85
N GLN A 82 -5.82 18.59 -17.49
CA GLN A 82 -5.58 18.06 -18.83
C GLN A 82 -5.79 16.54 -18.91
N ALA A 83 -5.29 15.76 -17.95
CA ALA A 83 -5.44 14.30 -17.97
C ALA A 83 -6.91 13.90 -17.77
N LEU A 84 -7.65 14.62 -16.92
CA LEU A 84 -9.08 14.41 -16.73
C LEU A 84 -9.86 14.76 -18.00
N ASP A 85 -9.61 15.92 -18.61
CA ASP A 85 -10.30 16.35 -19.82
C ASP A 85 -9.99 15.44 -21.01
N GLN A 86 -8.75 14.99 -21.17
CA GLN A 86 -8.38 14.00 -22.18
C GLN A 86 -9.16 12.69 -22.01
N ALA A 87 -9.34 12.21 -20.77
CA ALA A 87 -10.12 11.00 -20.52
C ALA A 87 -11.61 11.20 -20.85
N ARG A 88 -12.15 12.40 -20.58
CA ARG A 88 -13.53 12.78 -20.94
C ARG A 88 -13.71 12.82 -22.46
N GLU A 89 -12.80 13.45 -23.20
CA GLU A 89 -12.80 13.49 -24.67
C GLU A 89 -12.74 12.09 -25.28
N GLN A 90 -11.96 11.19 -24.67
CA GLN A 90 -11.84 9.79 -25.08
C GLN A 90 -13.01 8.91 -24.62
N LYS A 91 -14.00 9.48 -23.93
CA LYS A 91 -15.16 8.76 -23.37
C LYS A 91 -14.77 7.58 -22.48
N ARG A 92 -13.72 7.77 -21.68
CA ARG A 92 -13.22 6.75 -20.75
C ARG A 92 -13.73 7.01 -19.34
N THR A 93 -14.10 5.95 -18.64
CA THR A 93 -14.39 6.03 -17.20
C THR A 93 -13.10 6.38 -16.44
N VAL A 94 -13.21 7.25 -15.44
CA VAL A 94 -12.07 7.72 -14.64
C VAL A 94 -12.26 7.33 -13.19
N LEU A 95 -11.18 6.86 -12.57
CA LEU A 95 -11.06 6.65 -11.13
C LEU A 95 -10.05 7.66 -10.63
N LEU A 96 -10.51 8.66 -9.88
CA LEU A 96 -9.67 9.70 -9.28
C LEU A 96 -9.51 9.44 -7.78
N TYR A 97 -8.28 9.12 -7.38
CA TYR A 97 -7.92 8.81 -6.00
C TYR A 97 -7.15 9.97 -5.35
N PHE A 98 -7.68 10.47 -4.23
CA PHE A 98 -7.03 11.49 -3.40
C PHE A 98 -6.30 10.79 -2.24
N HIS A 99 -5.00 11.04 -2.16
CA HIS A 99 -4.14 10.47 -1.12
C HIS A 99 -3.20 11.52 -0.54
N ALA A 100 -2.53 11.16 0.55
CA ALA A 100 -1.41 11.91 1.09
C ALA A 100 -0.45 10.94 1.78
N ASP A 101 0.84 11.29 1.84
CA ASP A 101 1.86 10.39 2.40
C ASP A 101 1.69 10.18 3.91
N TRP A 102 1.26 11.22 4.63
CA TRP A 102 0.96 11.18 6.06
C TRP A 102 -0.36 10.47 6.40
N CYS A 103 -1.15 10.06 5.41
CA CYS A 103 -2.48 9.49 5.61
C CYS A 103 -2.41 7.98 5.89
N GLY A 104 -2.40 7.61 7.17
CA GLY A 104 -2.46 6.19 7.61
C GLY A 104 -3.57 5.38 6.93
N PRO A 105 -4.83 5.84 6.92
CA PRO A 105 -5.93 5.12 6.26
C PRO A 105 -5.78 4.96 4.74
N CYS A 106 -5.05 5.86 4.08
CA CYS A 106 -4.73 5.77 2.65
C CYS A 106 -3.88 4.52 2.38
N HIS A 107 -2.82 4.33 3.17
CA HIS A 107 -1.97 3.14 3.10
C HIS A 107 -2.75 1.85 3.35
N VAL A 108 -3.72 1.87 4.27
CA VAL A 108 -4.60 0.72 4.53
C VAL A 108 -5.45 0.40 3.29
N LEU A 109 -6.10 1.39 2.68
CA LEU A 109 -6.93 1.20 1.49
C LEU A 109 -6.11 0.66 0.31
N GLU A 110 -4.91 1.19 0.09
CA GLU A 110 -4.01 0.72 -0.96
C GLU A 110 -3.63 -0.76 -0.78
N ARG A 111 -3.25 -1.15 0.43
CA ARG A 111 -2.80 -2.52 0.76
C ARG A 111 -3.93 -3.54 0.82
N THR A 112 -5.10 -3.12 1.27
CA THR A 112 -6.22 -4.05 1.51
C THR A 112 -7.14 -4.20 0.30
N THR A 113 -7.27 -3.14 -0.50
CA THR A 113 -8.29 -3.02 -1.55
C THR A 113 -7.70 -2.71 -2.92
N LEU A 114 -6.98 -1.60 -3.09
CA LEU A 114 -6.55 -1.16 -4.43
C LEU A 114 -5.45 -2.05 -5.04
N SER A 115 -4.73 -2.82 -4.22
CA SER A 115 -3.72 -3.78 -4.67
C SER A 115 -4.26 -5.20 -4.91
N ARG A 116 -5.54 -5.46 -4.67
CA ARG A 116 -6.15 -6.78 -4.90
C ARG A 116 -6.31 -7.03 -6.38
N ARG A 117 -5.91 -8.21 -6.84
CA ARG A 117 -6.02 -8.59 -8.26
C ARG A 117 -7.44 -8.44 -8.80
N ILE A 118 -8.45 -8.85 -8.04
CA ILE A 118 -9.86 -8.70 -8.41
C ILE A 118 -10.28 -7.23 -8.62
N VAL A 119 -9.72 -6.29 -7.85
CA VAL A 119 -10.00 -4.86 -7.98
C VAL A 119 -9.26 -4.27 -9.17
N VAL A 120 -7.96 -4.58 -9.31
CA VAL A 120 -7.14 -4.12 -10.44
C VAL A 120 -7.72 -4.61 -11.75
N ASP A 121 -8.16 -5.87 -11.80
CA ASP A 121 -8.76 -6.49 -12.96
C ASP A 121 -10.09 -5.84 -13.37
N ALA A 122 -10.95 -5.51 -12.38
CA ALA A 122 -12.19 -4.79 -12.60
C ALA A 122 -11.98 -3.32 -13.01
N ALA A 123 -10.91 -2.70 -12.52
CA ALA A 123 -10.55 -1.32 -12.82
C ALA A 123 -9.68 -1.17 -14.09
N ARG A 124 -9.36 -2.25 -14.82
CA ARG A 124 -8.50 -2.19 -16.03
C ARG A 124 -8.94 -1.20 -17.10
N ASN A 125 -10.25 -1.00 -17.25
CA ASN A 125 -10.80 -0.10 -18.25
C ASN A 125 -10.84 1.37 -17.79
N PHE A 126 -10.60 1.61 -16.50
CA PHE A 126 -10.59 2.94 -15.93
C PHE A 126 -9.26 3.62 -16.20
N VAL A 127 -9.33 4.93 -16.45
CA VAL A 127 -8.15 5.80 -16.32
C VAL A 127 -7.95 6.07 -14.83
N ALA A 128 -6.86 5.54 -14.27
CA ALA A 128 -6.53 5.68 -12.85
C ALA A 128 -5.70 6.97 -12.64
N LEU A 129 -6.34 7.99 -12.09
CA LEU A 129 -5.72 9.26 -11.75
C LEU A 129 -5.52 9.37 -10.23
N ARG A 130 -4.41 9.98 -9.82
CA ARG A 130 -4.00 10.12 -8.43
C ARG A 130 -3.69 11.58 -8.11
N ALA A 131 -4.45 12.16 -7.20
CA ALA A 131 -4.25 13.52 -6.69
C ALA A 131 -3.50 13.45 -5.36
N ASP A 132 -2.30 14.05 -5.33
CA ASP A 132 -1.46 14.13 -4.14
C ASP A 132 -1.82 15.36 -3.30
N MET A 133 -2.32 15.10 -2.09
CA MET A 133 -2.77 16.09 -1.11
C MET A 133 -1.79 16.18 0.08
N THR A 134 -0.53 15.80 -0.11
CA THR A 134 0.49 15.77 0.95
C THR A 134 0.79 17.16 1.49
N ASP A 135 0.97 18.15 0.61
CA ASP A 135 1.22 19.55 0.99
C ASP A 135 -0.10 20.31 1.22
N ARG A 136 -0.56 20.35 2.46
CA ARG A 136 -1.85 20.98 2.84
C ARG A 136 -1.86 22.50 2.71
N ASP A 137 -0.70 23.13 2.78
CA ASP A 137 -0.57 24.59 2.75
C ASP A 137 -0.44 25.11 1.31
N SER A 138 -0.21 24.21 0.34
CA SER A 138 -0.20 24.54 -1.08
C SER A 138 -1.57 25.05 -1.55
N PRO A 139 -1.63 26.26 -2.13
CA PRO A 139 -2.87 26.77 -2.74
C PRO A 139 -3.42 25.87 -3.84
N ALA A 140 -2.54 25.14 -4.55
CA ALA A 140 -2.95 24.20 -5.59
C ALA A 140 -3.68 22.98 -4.99
N VAL A 141 -3.19 22.45 -3.87
CA VAL A 141 -3.82 21.33 -3.16
C VAL A 141 -5.18 21.74 -2.60
N GLN A 142 -5.26 22.93 -2.00
CA GLN A 142 -6.53 23.48 -1.50
C GLN A 142 -7.54 23.69 -2.63
N ALA A 143 -7.11 24.26 -3.76
CA ALA A 143 -7.97 24.45 -4.93
C ALA A 143 -8.51 23.12 -5.49
N ILE A 144 -7.69 22.06 -5.51
CA ILE A 144 -8.13 20.72 -5.93
C ILE A 144 -9.14 20.14 -4.94
N ALA A 145 -8.88 20.25 -3.63
CA ALA A 145 -9.79 19.77 -2.60
C ALA A 145 -11.16 20.49 -2.68
N ASP A 146 -11.16 21.80 -2.86
CA ASP A 146 -12.36 22.62 -3.00
C ASP A 146 -13.12 22.30 -4.29
N LYS A 147 -12.40 22.17 -5.42
CA LYS A 147 -12.97 21.84 -6.74
C LYS A 147 -13.80 20.57 -6.70
N PHE A 148 -13.32 19.54 -6.00
CA PHE A 148 -14.02 18.26 -5.90
C PHE A 148 -14.86 18.11 -4.62
N GLY A 149 -14.80 19.08 -3.71
CA GLY A 149 -15.45 19.02 -2.40
C GLY A 149 -14.95 17.86 -1.54
N VAL A 150 -13.63 17.63 -1.55
CA VAL A 150 -12.97 16.57 -0.77
C VAL A 150 -12.54 17.14 0.58
N VAL A 151 -13.28 16.80 1.63
CA VAL A 151 -13.03 17.29 3.00
C VAL A 151 -12.06 16.37 3.77
N GLY A 152 -11.89 15.12 3.33
CA GLY A 152 -11.06 14.14 4.04
C GLY A 152 -10.52 13.04 3.14
N LEU A 153 -9.45 12.40 3.61
CA LEU A 153 -8.73 11.34 2.90
C LEU A 153 -8.83 9.99 3.64
N PRO A 154 -8.69 8.86 2.93
CA PRO A 154 -8.68 8.74 1.47
C PRO A 154 -10.06 9.06 0.88
N ALA A 155 -10.07 9.62 -0.33
CA ALA A 155 -11.30 9.80 -1.11
C ALA A 155 -11.11 9.25 -2.52
N ILE A 156 -12.14 8.61 -3.07
CA ILE A 156 -12.16 8.16 -4.47
C ILE A 156 -13.42 8.71 -5.12
N ILE A 157 -13.22 9.36 -6.27
CA ILE A 157 -14.27 9.90 -7.11
C ILE A 157 -14.25 9.16 -8.45
N PHE A 158 -15.44 8.91 -9.00
CA PHE A 158 -15.60 8.23 -10.27
C PHE A 158 -16.25 9.14 -11.29
N PHE A 159 -15.78 9.08 -12.52
CA PHE A 159 -16.41 9.70 -13.68
C PHE A 159 -16.84 8.62 -14.67
N GLY A 160 -18.06 8.76 -15.18
CA GLY A 160 -18.58 7.90 -16.23
C GLY A 160 -17.93 8.17 -17.59
N ALA A 161 -18.21 7.33 -18.58
CA ALA A 161 -17.78 7.54 -19.97
C ALA A 161 -18.44 8.76 -20.63
N ASP A 162 -19.53 9.26 -20.03
CA ASP A 162 -20.19 10.53 -20.36
C ASP A 162 -19.42 11.75 -19.84
N GLY A 163 -18.35 11.55 -19.06
CA GLY A 163 -17.57 12.60 -18.44
C GLY A 163 -18.25 13.23 -17.23
N GLU A 164 -19.38 12.68 -16.78
CA GLU A 164 -20.13 13.14 -15.62
C GLU A 164 -19.68 12.41 -14.35
N GLU A 165 -19.67 13.15 -13.25
CA GLU A 165 -19.25 12.62 -11.96
C GLU A 165 -20.33 11.74 -11.33
N ARG A 166 -19.98 10.51 -10.92
CA ARG A 166 -20.87 9.60 -10.18
C ARG A 166 -20.82 9.93 -8.68
N ARG A 167 -21.39 11.06 -8.28
CA ARG A 167 -21.35 11.58 -6.89
C ARG A 167 -21.82 10.57 -5.83
N LEU A 168 -22.85 9.77 -6.12
CA LEU A 168 -23.37 8.74 -5.20
C LEU A 168 -22.41 7.56 -5.01
N LEU A 169 -21.46 7.38 -5.93
CA LEU A 169 -20.49 6.29 -5.89
C LEU A 169 -19.19 6.67 -5.21
N ARG A 170 -19.02 7.92 -4.75
CA ARG A 170 -17.83 8.36 -4.01
C ARG A 170 -17.52 7.42 -2.83
N VAL A 171 -16.24 7.18 -2.63
CA VAL A 171 -15.72 6.44 -1.48
C VAL A 171 -15.01 7.43 -0.58
N PHE A 172 -15.35 7.42 0.71
CA PHE A 172 -14.63 8.13 1.75
C PHE A 172 -14.14 7.11 2.77
N GLY A 173 -12.85 7.13 3.07
CA GLY A 173 -12.22 6.18 3.98
C GLY A 173 -11.88 4.83 3.36
N VAL A 174 -11.65 3.84 4.23
CA VAL A 174 -11.28 2.48 3.82
C VAL A 174 -12.54 1.68 3.46
N GLU A 175 -12.54 1.05 2.29
CA GLU A 175 -13.63 0.21 1.80
C GLU A 175 -13.11 -1.17 1.43
N SER A 176 -13.92 -2.23 1.59
CA SER A 176 -13.52 -3.60 1.26
C SER A 176 -13.48 -3.85 -0.26
N PRO A 177 -12.66 -4.80 -0.74
CA PRO A 177 -12.58 -5.18 -2.16
C PRO A 177 -13.93 -5.48 -2.81
N ASP A 178 -14.78 -6.26 -2.12
CA ASP A 178 -16.06 -6.69 -2.68
C ASP A 178 -17.02 -5.52 -2.90
N ARG A 179 -17.03 -4.55 -1.99
CA ARG A 179 -17.87 -3.35 -2.12
C ARG A 179 -17.32 -2.43 -3.19
N PHE A 180 -15.99 -2.29 -3.27
CA PHE A 180 -15.33 -1.48 -4.28
C PHE A 180 -15.62 -1.98 -5.69
N ILE A 181 -15.60 -3.29 -5.93
CA ILE A 181 -15.93 -3.89 -7.23
C ILE A 181 -17.38 -3.59 -7.63
N LYS A 182 -18.33 -3.67 -6.69
CA LYS A 182 -19.73 -3.31 -6.95
C LYS A 182 -19.87 -1.86 -7.40
N ARG A 183 -19.07 -0.95 -6.84
CA ARG A 183 -19.03 0.45 -7.30
C ARG A 183 -18.45 0.57 -8.69
N LEU A 184 -17.31 -0.08 -8.97
CA LEU A 184 -16.70 -0.07 -10.30
C LEU A 184 -17.67 -0.56 -11.37
N ALA A 185 -18.47 -1.60 -11.07
CA ALA A 185 -19.51 -2.09 -11.98
C ALA A 185 -20.64 -1.08 -12.18
N ALA A 186 -20.98 -0.28 -11.17
CA ALA A 186 -22.05 0.73 -11.24
C ALA A 186 -21.63 2.05 -11.91
N VAL A 187 -20.33 2.27 -12.17
CA VAL A 187 -19.85 3.48 -12.87
C VAL A 187 -20.02 3.37 -14.40
N GLN A 188 -19.97 2.13 -14.92
CA GLN A 188 -19.98 1.81 -16.35
C GLN A 188 -21.28 2.24 -17.03
#